data_AF-A0A2V6IZE9-F1
#
_entry.id   AF-A0A2V6IZE9-F1
#
_cell.length_a   1.000
_cell.length_b   1.000
_cell.length_c   1.000
_cell.angle_alpha   90.00
_cell.angle_beta   90.00
_cell.angle_gamma   90.00
#
_symmetry.space_group_name_H-M   'P 1'
#
loop_
_entity.id
_entity.type
_entity.pdbx_description
1 polymer ?
#
loop_
_entity_poly.entity_id
_entity_poly.type
_entity_poly.pdbx_seq_one_letter_code
_entity_poly.pdbx_strand_id
1 'polypeptide(L)' 'MPELTATEQAWRRDAAAVSLPEVHRSVLVPPNASFLRKLLAFAGPGFLVAVGYMDPGNWAT' A
#
# COMPACT_ATOMS: atom_id res chain seq x y z
N MET A 1 44.28 -6.63 12.37
CA MET A 1 43.02 -7.40 12.38
C MET A 1 42.01 -6.60 11.56
N PRO A 2 41.41 -7.18 10.51
CA PRO A 2 40.70 -6.43 9.47
C PRO A 2 39.30 -5.96 9.89
N GLU A 3 38.83 -4.98 9.14
CA GLU A 3 37.64 -4.14 9.26
C GLU A 3 36.30 -4.91 9.18
N LEU A 4 35.32 -4.56 10.03
CA LEU A 4 33.98 -5.17 10.04
C LEU A 4 33.04 -4.47 9.04
N THR A 5 33.01 -4.94 7.79
CA THR A 5 32.01 -4.54 6.77
C THR A 5 30.72 -5.33 6.94
N ALA A 6 29.99 -5.16 8.04
CA ALA A 6 28.78 -5.94 8.35
C ALA A 6 27.45 -5.16 8.32
N THR A 7 27.43 -3.90 7.85
CA THR A 7 26.25 -3.02 8.06
C THR A 7 25.88 -2.19 6.82
N GLU A 8 25.75 -2.78 5.63
CA GLU A 8 25.10 -2.05 4.52
C GLU A 8 23.69 -2.58 4.17
N GLN A 9 23.28 -3.76 4.66
CA GLN A 9 22.08 -4.45 4.11
C GLN A 9 21.09 -5.04 5.13
N ALA A 10 21.25 -4.83 6.44
CA ALA A 10 20.51 -5.59 7.45
C ALA A 10 18.96 -5.41 7.41
N TRP A 11 18.44 -4.24 7.00
CA TRP A 11 17.00 -3.95 6.99
C TRP A 11 16.42 -3.70 5.59
N ARG A 12 17.27 -3.43 4.58
CA ARG A 12 16.85 -3.23 3.19
C ARG A 12 16.93 -4.56 2.45
N ARG A 13 15.78 -5.06 2.02
CA ARG A 13 15.72 -6.13 1.02
C ARG A 13 15.57 -5.50 -0.36
N ASP A 14 16.29 -6.03 -1.34
CA ASP A 14 16.00 -5.71 -2.73
C ASP A 14 14.57 -6.13 -3.06
N ALA A 15 13.83 -5.25 -3.72
CA ALA A 15 12.44 -5.49 -4.09
C ALA A 15 12.40 -6.54 -5.21
N ALA A 16 12.29 -7.81 -4.84
CA ALA A 16 12.31 -8.93 -5.78
C ALA A 16 11.04 -9.04 -6.64
N ALA A 17 9.89 -8.59 -6.12
CA ALA A 17 8.60 -8.70 -6.79
C ALA A 17 7.67 -7.56 -6.38
N VAL A 18 6.66 -7.31 -7.23
CA VAL A 18 5.61 -6.34 -6.96
C VAL A 18 4.64 -6.90 -5.91
N SER A 19 4.26 -6.11 -4.92
CA SER A 19 3.25 -6.51 -3.93
C SER A 19 1.89 -6.76 -4.58
N LEU A 20 1.19 -7.82 -4.12
CA LEU A 20 -0.13 -8.25 -4.61
C LEU A 20 -0.17 -8.34 -6.15
N PRO A 21 0.69 -9.20 -6.76
CA PRO A 21 0.83 -9.29 -8.21
C PRO A 21 -0.49 -9.61 -8.94
N GLU A 22 -1.43 -10.27 -8.28
CA GLU A 22 -2.75 -10.62 -8.79
C GLU A 22 -3.68 -9.41 -9.02
N VAL A 23 -3.47 -8.30 -8.30
CA VAL A 23 -4.31 -7.09 -8.38
C VAL A 23 -3.53 -5.83 -8.71
N HIS A 24 -2.21 -5.93 -8.90
CA HIS A 24 -1.37 -4.78 -9.24
C HIS A 24 -1.81 -4.14 -10.57
N ARG A 25 -2.10 -2.83 -10.54
CA ARG A 25 -2.60 -2.04 -11.70
C ARG A 25 -3.88 -2.59 -12.34
N SER A 26 -4.72 -3.30 -11.57
CA SER A 26 -6.00 -3.84 -12.05
C SER A 26 -7.05 -2.77 -12.37
N VAL A 27 -7.00 -1.60 -11.72
CA VAL A 27 -7.97 -0.52 -11.94
C VAL A 27 -7.46 0.47 -12.97
N LEU A 28 -8.11 0.51 -14.13
CA LEU A 28 -7.82 1.48 -15.19
C LEU A 28 -8.56 2.80 -14.93
N VAL A 29 -7.82 3.91 -14.90
CA VAL A 29 -8.38 5.26 -14.73
C VAL A 29 -8.22 6.05 -16.03
N PRO A 30 -9.32 6.52 -16.66
CA PRO A 30 -9.22 7.28 -17.90
C PRO A 30 -8.42 8.59 -17.71
N PRO A 31 -7.51 8.93 -18.63
CA PRO A 31 -6.67 10.13 -18.51
C PRO A 31 -7.49 11.42 -18.52
N ASN A 32 -8.59 11.45 -19.27
CA ASN A 32 -9.46 12.62 -19.45
C ASN A 32 -10.69 12.64 -18.52
N ALA A 33 -10.71 11.81 -17.47
CA ALA A 33 -11.79 11.84 -16.47
C ALA A 33 -11.70 13.08 -15.56
N SER A 34 -12.86 13.60 -15.13
CA SER A 34 -12.94 14.66 -14.12
C SER A 34 -12.34 14.20 -12.78
N PHE A 35 -11.83 15.14 -11.99
CA PHE A 35 -11.16 14.87 -10.71
C PHE A 35 -11.96 13.93 -9.80
N LEU A 36 -13.27 14.19 -9.63
CA LEU A 36 -14.13 13.36 -8.79
C LEU A 36 -14.29 11.93 -9.32
N ARG A 37 -14.35 11.74 -10.65
CA ARG A 37 -14.41 10.40 -11.25
C ARG A 37 -13.11 9.63 -11.02
N LYS A 38 -11.97 10.31 -11.09
CA LYS A 38 -10.68 9.70 -10.74
C LYS A 38 -10.67 9.30 -9.27
N LEU A 39 -11.02 10.20 -8.37
CA LEU A 39 -11.08 9.95 -6.92
C LEU A 39 -11.91 8.70 -6.59
N LEU A 40 -13.13 8.61 -7.14
CA LEU A 40 -14.01 7.46 -6.89
C LEU A 40 -13.46 6.16 -7.46
N ALA A 41 -12.76 6.19 -8.61
CA ALA A 41 -12.19 4.99 -9.22
C ALA A 41 -11.15 4.29 -8.32
N PHE A 42 -10.44 5.02 -7.46
CA PHE A 42 -9.44 4.47 -6.55
C PHE A 42 -9.76 4.63 -5.06
N ALA A 43 -11.00 4.97 -4.70
CA ALA A 43 -11.41 5.13 -3.30
C ALA A 43 -11.43 3.80 -2.51
N GLY A 44 -11.59 2.67 -3.19
CA GLY A 44 -11.79 1.34 -2.60
C GLY A 44 -10.70 0.92 -1.60
N PRO A 45 -9.41 0.90 -1.96
CA PRO A 45 -8.34 0.50 -1.04
C PRO A 45 -8.28 1.35 0.24
N GLY A 46 -8.53 2.66 0.15
CA GLY A 46 -8.57 3.53 1.33
C GLY A 46 -9.75 3.20 2.26
N PHE A 47 -10.91 2.88 1.68
CA PHE A 47 -12.08 2.45 2.44
C PHE A 47 -11.87 1.12 3.16
N LEU A 48 -11.18 0.16 2.52
CA LEU A 48 -10.84 -1.13 3.13
C LEU A 48 -9.93 -0.97 4.36
N VAL A 49 -9.03 0.02 4.35
CA VAL A 49 -8.23 0.34 5.54
C VAL A 49 -9.08 1.03 6.60
N ALA A 50 -9.92 1.99 6.21
CA ALA A 50 -10.74 2.79 7.12
C ALA A 50 -11.76 1.93 7.91
N VAL A 51 -12.34 0.90 7.29
CA VAL A 51 -13.29 0.04 8.00
C VAL A 51 -12.64 -0.74 9.14
N GLY A 52 -11.35 -1.09 9.02
CA GLY A 52 -10.61 -1.74 10.10
C GLY A 52 -10.42 -0.85 11.34
N TYR A 53 -10.46 0.48 11.16
CA TYR A 53 -10.46 1.43 12.28
C TYR A 53 -11.83 1.52 12.97
N MET A 54 -12.90 1.10 12.31
CA MET A 54 -14.25 1.03 12.88
C MET A 54 -14.50 -0.30 13.58
N ASP A 55 -13.45 -1.05 13.95
CA ASP A 55 -13.61 -2.29 14.70
C ASP A 55 -14.23 -2.02 16.09
N PRO A 56 -15.27 -2.78 16.50
CA PRO A 56 -15.96 -2.58 17.77
C PRO A 56 -15.08 -2.80 19.01
N GLY A 57 -13.90 -3.43 18.88
CA GLY A 57 -12.99 -3.66 19.99
C GLY A 57 -12.46 -2.40 20.67
N ASN A 58 -12.55 -1.25 20.00
CA ASN A 58 -12.15 0.08 20.50
C ASN A 58 -13.33 0.87 21.11
N TRP A 59 -14.59 0.52 20.79
CA TRP A 59 -15.74 1.37 21.13
C TRP A 59 -16.12 1.40 22.62
N ALA A 60 -15.55 0.51 23.42
CA ALA A 60 -15.94 0.34 24.82
C ALA A 60 -15.08 1.12 25.84
N THR A 61 -14.05 1.85 25.38
CA THR A 61 -13.19 2.70 26.24
C THR A 61 -13.68 4.13 26.26
#